data_AF-K1Z7T2-F1
#
_entry.id   AF-K1Z7T2-F1
#
_cell.length_a   1.000
_cell.length_b   1.000
_cell.length_c   1.000
_cell.angle_alpha   90.00
_cell.angle_beta   90.00
_cell.angle_gamma   90.00
#
_symmetry.space_group_name_H-M   'P 1'
#
loop_
_entity.id
_entity.type
_entity.pdbx_description
1 polymer ?
#
loop_
_entity_poly.entity_id
_entity_poly.type
_entity_poly.pdbx_seq_one_letter_code
_entity_poly.pdbx_strand_id
1 'polypeptide(L)'
;MRILKVGKHEVQVTHEEKILFPESPLRQGLSGHAKITKGDLINYYSKIAPVMILYVKNRPIMMHRFVEGIGQEGFYQKNISDYFPDWIERAEIKKIDGGEIEQVLCNNPETLVYIANQ
;
A
#
# COMPACT_ATOMS: atom_id res chain seq x y z
N MET A 1 -11.57 -7.44 -11.00
CA MET A 1 -11.63 -6.10 -10.40
C MET A 1 -12.75 -6.13 -9.39
N ARG A 2 -12.47 -5.74 -8.15
CA ARG A 2 -13.41 -5.79 -7.02
C ARG A 2 -13.42 -4.44 -6.32
N ILE A 3 -14.58 -4.06 -5.75
CA ILE A 3 -14.67 -2.91 -4.86
C ILE A 3 -14.62 -3.42 -3.42
N LEU A 4 -13.68 -2.89 -2.63
CA LEU A 4 -13.59 -3.11 -1.19
C LEU A 4 -14.12 -1.88 -0.47
N LYS A 5 -15.18 -2.06 0.33
CA LYS A 5 -15.63 -1.03 1.26
C LYS A 5 -14.77 -1.08 2.52
N VAL A 6 -14.01 -0.02 2.77
CA VAL A 6 -13.09 0.08 3.91
C VAL A 6 -13.32 1.44 4.57
N GLY A 7 -13.64 1.46 5.86
CA GLY A 7 -13.97 2.72 6.53
C GLY A 7 -15.13 3.44 5.83
N LYS A 8 -14.88 4.68 5.40
CA LYS A 8 -15.90 5.54 4.76
C LYS A 8 -15.86 5.51 3.24
N HIS A 9 -14.76 5.03 2.65
CA HIS A 9 -14.55 5.07 1.20
C HIS A 9 -14.52 3.67 0.57
N GLU A 10 -14.73 3.65 -0.74
CA GLU A 10 -14.62 2.46 -1.56
C GLU A 10 -13.27 2.45 -2.27
N VAL A 11 -12.56 1.32 -2.20
CA VAL A 11 -11.28 1.12 -2.87
C VAL A 11 -11.45 0.10 -3.98
N GLN A 12 -11.19 0.53 -5.22
CA GLN A 12 -11.21 -0.33 -6.39
C GLN A 12 -9.89 -1.10 -6.51
N VAL A 13 -9.96 -2.42 -6.36
CA VAL A 13 -8.81 -3.31 -6.40
C VAL A 13 -8.67 -3.96 -7.78
N THR A 14 -7.44 -3.99 -8.28
CA THR A 14 -7.09 -4.56 -9.59
C THR A 14 -5.94 -5.55 -9.48
N HIS A 15 -5.89 -6.51 -10.42
CA HIS A 15 -4.80 -7.50 -10.52
C HIS A 15 -4.60 -8.33 -9.24
N GLU A 16 -5.68 -8.75 -8.56
CA GLU A 16 -5.62 -9.48 -7.29
C GLU A 16 -4.78 -10.77 -7.38
N GLU A 17 -4.88 -11.50 -8.50
CA GLU A 17 -4.14 -12.75 -8.73
C GLU A 17 -2.64 -12.55 -9.02
N LYS A 18 -2.17 -11.31 -9.16
CA LYS A 18 -0.76 -11.02 -9.44
C LYS A 18 0.11 -11.51 -8.30
N ILE A 19 1.07 -12.39 -8.58
CA ILE A 19 2.01 -12.91 -7.58
C ILE A 19 3.03 -11.81 -7.26
N LEU A 20 3.03 -11.34 -6.01
CA LEU A 20 4.04 -10.38 -5.53
C LEU A 20 5.18 -11.08 -4.81
N PHE A 21 4.92 -12.22 -4.17
CA PHE A 21 5.92 -13.03 -3.47
C PHE A 21 5.90 -14.45 -4.04
N PRO A 22 6.81 -14.80 -4.98
CA PRO A 22 6.84 -16.10 -5.64
C PRO A 22 7.35 -17.22 -4.72
N GLU A 23 8.23 -16.90 -3.78
CA GLU A 23 8.71 -17.80 -2.74
C GLU A 23 8.49 -17.12 -1.39
N SER A 24 7.67 -17.73 -0.53
CA SER A 24 7.42 -17.21 0.81
C SER A 24 7.82 -18.25 1.86
N PRO A 25 8.79 -17.96 2.74
CA PRO A 25 9.11 -18.82 3.87
C PRO A 25 7.99 -18.84 4.92
N LEU A 26 7.04 -17.90 4.85
CA LEU A 26 5.94 -17.73 5.82
C LEU A 26 4.88 -18.83 5.78
N ARG A 27 4.96 -19.76 4.81
CA ARG A 27 4.06 -20.93 4.71
C ARG A 27 4.78 -22.27 4.83
N GLN A 28 5.98 -22.33 5.42
CA GLN A 28 6.58 -23.62 5.81
C GLN A 28 5.67 -24.32 6.85
N GLY A 29 5.09 -25.47 6.48
CA GLY A 29 4.25 -26.30 7.36
C GLY A 29 2.81 -26.51 6.86
N LEU A 30 2.34 -25.68 5.94
CA LEU A 30 1.24 -26.00 5.02
C LEU A 30 1.92 -26.44 3.72
N SER A 31 1.47 -27.50 3.06
CA SER A 31 2.16 -28.10 1.91
C SER A 31 2.60 -27.06 0.84
N GLY A 32 3.89 -26.73 0.82
CA GLY A 32 4.55 -25.91 -0.21
C GLY A 32 4.82 -24.43 0.15
N HIS A 33 5.89 -23.88 -0.42
CA HIS A 33 6.15 -22.43 -0.50
C HIS A 33 4.97 -21.76 -1.20
N ALA A 34 3.95 -21.35 -0.46
CA ALA A 34 2.78 -20.80 -1.12
C ALA A 34 3.04 -19.33 -1.50
N LYS A 35 2.78 -19.05 -2.77
CA LYS A 35 2.87 -17.73 -3.38
C LYS A 35 1.91 -16.78 -2.67
N ILE A 36 2.33 -15.53 -2.47
CA ILE A 36 1.45 -14.47 -1.95
C ILE A 36 1.10 -13.55 -3.12
N THR A 37 -0.20 -13.38 -3.33
CA THR A 37 -0.75 -12.53 -4.38
C THR A 37 -0.93 -11.08 -3.89
N LYS A 38 -1.18 -10.16 -4.82
CA LYS A 38 -1.58 -8.80 -4.50
C LYS A 38 -2.88 -8.77 -3.68
N GLY A 39 -3.84 -9.63 -4.01
CA GLY A 39 -5.08 -9.78 -3.24
C GLY A 39 -4.82 -10.20 -1.80
N ASP A 40 -3.89 -11.12 -1.57
CA ASP A 40 -3.48 -11.54 -0.21
C ASP A 40 -2.87 -10.36 0.58
N LEU A 41 -1.99 -9.57 -0.05
CA LEU A 41 -1.37 -8.40 0.56
C LEU A 41 -2.40 -7.34 0.94
N ILE A 42 -3.34 -7.05 0.04
CA ILE A 42 -4.44 -6.10 0.27
C ILE A 42 -5.34 -6.58 1.41
N ASN A 43 -5.68 -7.87 1.44
CA ASN A 43 -6.48 -8.47 2.49
C ASN A 43 -5.77 -8.41 3.85
N TYR A 44 -4.46 -8.64 3.88
CA TYR A 44 -3.64 -8.48 5.09
C TYR A 44 -3.71 -7.03 5.61
N TYR A 45 -3.45 -6.05 4.74
CA TYR A 45 -3.49 -4.64 5.15
C TYR A 45 -4.89 -4.19 5.58
N SER A 46 -5.94 -4.67 4.92
CA SER A 46 -7.32 -4.41 5.34
C SER A 46 -7.62 -4.91 6.76
N LYS A 47 -7.12 -6.10 7.12
CA LYS A 47 -7.31 -6.68 8.46
C LYS A 47 -6.51 -5.97 9.54
N ILE A 48 -5.27 -5.59 9.26
CA ILE A 48 -4.37 -4.96 10.25
C ILE A 48 -4.57 -3.44 10.34
N ALA A 49 -5.25 -2.82 9.38
CA ALA A 49 -5.45 -1.38 9.32
C ALA A 49 -5.91 -0.74 10.64
N PRO A 50 -6.92 -1.27 11.36
CA PRO A 50 -7.42 -0.63 12.58
C PRO A 50 -6.36 -0.45 13.68
N VAL A 51 -5.34 -1.32 13.71
CA VAL A 51 -4.24 -1.23 14.69
C VAL A 51 -2.99 -0.57 14.12
N MET A 52 -2.66 -0.80 12.85
CA MET A 52 -1.46 -0.24 12.23
C MET A 52 -1.52 1.28 12.15
N ILE A 53 -2.70 1.85 11.87
CA ILE A 53 -2.88 3.30 11.69
C ILE A 53 -2.52 4.10 12.93
N LEU A 54 -2.72 3.54 14.11
CA LEU A 54 -2.35 4.22 15.37
C LEU A 54 -0.87 4.59 15.43
N TYR A 55 -0.02 3.88 14.68
CA TYR A 55 1.43 4.11 14.64
C TYR A 55 1.87 5.01 13.48
N VAL A 56 1.13 5.01 12.37
CA VAL A 56 1.49 5.75 11.14
C VAL A 56 0.67 7.02 10.91
N LYS A 57 -0.37 7.27 11.72
CA LYS A 57 -1.21 8.46 11.63
C LYS A 57 -0.37 9.74 11.76
N ASN A 58 -0.70 10.73 10.92
CA ASN A 58 -0.03 12.02 10.81
C ASN A 58 1.47 11.93 10.51
N ARG A 59 1.93 10.81 9.94
CA ARG A 59 3.31 10.65 9.47
C ARG A 59 3.32 10.64 7.94
N PRO A 60 4.04 11.58 7.30
CA PRO A 60 4.31 11.52 5.86
C PRO A 60 4.97 10.18 5.48
N ILE A 61 4.38 9.45 4.53
CA ILE A 61 4.91 8.14 4.13
C ILE A 61 5.68 8.21 2.80
N MET A 62 6.75 7.42 2.74
CA MET A 62 7.41 7.05 1.49
C MET A 62 7.04 5.60 1.19
N MET A 63 6.72 5.31 -0.07
CA MET A 63 6.37 3.96 -0.51
C MET A 63 7.55 3.32 -1.25
N HIS A 64 7.81 2.05 -1.00
CA HIS A 64 8.69 1.22 -1.83
C HIS A 64 7.82 0.23 -2.59
N ARG A 65 7.66 0.44 -3.89
CA ARG A 65 6.66 -0.23 -4.72
C ARG A 65 7.30 -1.30 -5.60
N PHE A 66 6.66 -2.45 -5.66
CA PHE A 66 7.07 -3.61 -6.45
C PHE A 66 5.93 -4.03 -7.38
N VAL A 67 5.77 -3.29 -8.48
CA VAL A 67 4.65 -3.50 -9.41
C VAL A 67 4.68 -4.91 -9.99
N GLU A 68 5.86 -5.43 -10.33
CA GLU A 68 6.08 -6.79 -10.86
C GLU A 68 6.41 -7.84 -9.78
N GLY A 69 6.26 -7.49 -8.49
CA GLY A 69 6.61 -8.36 -7.37
C GLY A 69 8.08 -8.26 -6.93
N ILE A 70 8.40 -8.86 -5.78
CA ILE A 70 9.69 -8.70 -5.09
C ILE A 70 10.88 -9.38 -5.78
N GLY A 71 10.61 -10.22 -6.79
CA GLY A 71 11.65 -10.83 -7.61
C GLY A 71 12.21 -9.90 -8.69
N GLN A 72 11.63 -8.69 -8.83
CA GLN A 72 12.07 -7.65 -9.76
C GLN A 72 12.44 -6.38 -8.98
N GLU A 73 13.08 -5.43 -9.66
CA GLU A 73 13.45 -4.15 -9.06
C GLU A 73 12.21 -3.33 -8.66
N GLY A 74 12.22 -2.82 -7.44
CA GLY A 74 11.22 -1.89 -6.93
C GLY A 74 11.68 -0.44 -7.08
N PHE A 75 10.80 0.50 -6.79
CA PHE A 75 11.15 1.92 -6.78
C PHE A 75 10.57 2.65 -5.56
N TYR A 76 11.28 3.68 -5.12
CA TYR A 76 10.83 4.54 -4.04
C TYR A 76 9.99 5.69 -4.59
N GLN A 77 8.81 5.88 -4.02
CA GLN A 77 7.92 6.98 -4.30
C GLN A 77 7.74 7.82 -3.04
N LYS A 78 8.27 9.05 -3.08
CA LYS A 78 8.07 10.06 -2.03
C LYS A 78 6.88 10.95 -2.33
N ASN A 79 6.80 11.44 -3.57
CA ASN A 79 5.73 12.32 -4.01
C ASN A 79 4.47 11.52 -4.34
N ILE A 80 3.32 11.97 -3.85
CA ILE A 80 2.02 11.42 -4.21
C ILE A 80 1.79 11.58 -5.71
N SER A 81 1.06 10.65 -6.32
CA SER A 81 0.70 10.76 -7.74
C SER A 81 -0.62 11.50 -7.91
N ASP A 82 -0.76 12.27 -8.99
CA ASP A 82 -1.95 13.11 -9.26
C ASP A 82 -3.26 12.31 -9.36
N TYR A 83 -3.19 11.03 -9.69
CA TYR A 83 -4.37 10.16 -9.77
C TYR A 83 -4.85 9.65 -8.41
N PHE A 84 -4.15 9.94 -7.31
CA PHE A 84 -4.62 9.55 -5.98
C PHE A 84 -5.91 10.33 -5.67
N PRO A 85 -6.94 9.65 -5.14
CA PRO A 85 -8.18 10.30 -4.76
C PRO A 85 -7.99 11.49 -3.83
N ASP A 86 -8.88 12.47 -3.94
CA ASP A 86 -8.91 13.69 -3.15
C ASP A 86 -9.07 13.45 -1.64
N TRP A 87 -9.74 12.37 -1.26
CA TRP A 87 -9.91 11.97 0.14
C TRP A 87 -8.63 11.46 0.81
N ILE A 88 -7.56 11.20 0.06
CA ILE A 88 -6.25 10.86 0.62
C ILE A 88 -5.54 12.15 1.05
N GLU A 89 -5.46 12.34 2.36
CA GLU A 89 -4.75 13.47 2.96
C GLU A 89 -3.26 13.48 2.57
N ARG A 90 -2.71 14.69 2.46
CA ARG A 90 -1.35 14.97 1.97
C ARG A 90 -0.62 15.88 2.95
N ALA A 91 0.68 15.70 3.06
CA ALA A 91 1.57 16.61 3.76
C ALA A 91 2.55 17.24 2.77
N GLU A 92 2.61 18.56 2.73
CA GLU A 92 3.63 19.30 2.01
C GLU A 92 4.95 19.23 2.78
N ILE A 93 6.00 18.78 2.12
CA ILE A 93 7.33 18.60 2.68
C ILE A 93 8.32 19.45 1.89
N LYS A 94 8.92 20.44 2.56
CA LYS A 94 10.02 21.22 2.03
C LYS A 94 11.28 20.38 1.97
N LYS A 95 11.89 20.31 0.79
CA LYS A 95 13.15 19.58 0.62
C LYS A 95 14.34 20.44 1.04
N ILE A 96 15.38 19.79 1.52
CA ILE A 96 16.62 20.45 1.98
C ILE A 96 17.33 21.18 0.83
N ASP A 97 17.26 20.62 -0.36
CA ASP A 97 17.86 21.15 -1.60
C ASP A 97 16.96 22.16 -2.34
N GLY A 98 15.79 22.49 -1.77
CA GLY A 98 14.83 23.43 -2.34
C GLY A 98 13.65 22.77 -3.07
N GLY A 99 12.54 23.51 -3.10
CA GLY A 99 11.25 23.04 -3.59
C GLY A 99 10.50 22.16 -2.58
N GLU A 100 9.30 21.75 -2.97
CA GLU A 100 8.35 21.03 -2.13
C GLU A 100 7.90 19.73 -2.82
N ILE A 101 7.49 18.76 -2.01
CA ILE A 101 6.79 17.54 -2.46
C ILE A 101 5.57 17.34 -1.59
N GLU A 102 4.57 16.64 -2.10
CA GLU A 102 3.43 16.19 -1.31
C GLU A 102 3.59 14.70 -1.00
N GLN A 103 3.52 14.33 0.27
CA GLN A 103 3.57 12.94 0.70
C GLN A 103 2.21 12.50 1.23
N VAL A 104 1.89 11.22 1.09
CA VAL A 104 0.64 10.65 1.63
C VAL A 104 0.63 10.71 3.15
N LEU A 105 -0.52 11.04 3.74
CA LEU A 105 -0.82 10.82 5.15
C LEU A 105 -1.76 9.62 5.30
N CYS A 106 -1.25 8.54 5.88
CA CYS A 106 -2.02 7.31 6.10
C CYS A 106 -2.84 7.40 7.39
N ASN A 107 -3.88 8.24 7.37
CA ASN A 107 -4.68 8.58 8.55
C ASN A 107 -5.88 7.67 8.79
N ASN A 108 -6.24 6.82 7.83
CA ASN A 108 -7.45 6.00 7.87
C ASN A 108 -7.27 4.65 7.13
N PRO A 109 -8.12 3.63 7.44
CA PRO A 109 -7.99 2.28 6.88
C PRO A 109 -8.03 2.21 5.36
N GLU A 110 -8.88 3.01 4.74
CA GLU A 110 -9.04 3.08 3.29
C GLU A 110 -7.79 3.62 2.59
N THR A 111 -7.07 4.60 3.15
CA THR A 111 -5.79 5.05 2.62
C THR A 111 -4.76 3.92 2.66
N LEU A 112 -4.67 3.18 3.78
CA LEU A 112 -3.72 2.07 3.91
C LEU A 112 -3.99 0.97 2.88
N VAL A 113 -5.27 0.62 2.68
CA VAL A 113 -5.67 -0.38 1.67
C VAL A 113 -5.42 0.15 0.26
N TYR A 114 -5.69 1.43 0.00
CA TYR A 114 -5.45 2.04 -1.29
C TYR A 114 -3.97 2.00 -1.67
N ILE A 115 -3.06 2.42 -0.78
CA ILE A 115 -1.62 2.42 -1.08
C ILE A 115 -1.05 1.01 -1.22
N ALA A 116 -1.62 0.00 -0.54
CA ALA A 116 -1.25 -1.41 -0.75
C ALA A 116 -1.67 -1.94 -2.13
N ASN A 117 -2.67 -1.32 -2.75
CA ASN A 117 -3.13 -1.65 -4.10
C ASN A 117 -2.30 -0.93 -5.20
N GLN A 118 -1.37 -0.05 -4.84
CA GLN A 118 -0.56 0.72 -5.79
C GLN A 118 0.73 -0.02 -6.16
#